data_AF-A0A0J6T1C3-F1
#
_entry.id   AF-A0A0J6T1C3-F1
#
_cell.length_a   1.000
_cell.length_b   1.000
_cell.length_c   1.000
_cell.angle_alpha   90.00
_cell.angle_beta   90.00
_cell.angle_gamma   90.00
#
_symmetry.space_group_name_H-M   'P 1'
#
loop_
_entity.id
_entity.type
_entity.pdbx_description
1 polymer ?
#
loop_
_entity_poly.entity_id
_entity_poly.type
_entity_poly.pdbx_seq_one_letter_code
_entity_poly.pdbx_strand_id
1 'polypeptide(L)'
;MTDLHAIIETSRWHRELGHEVRSLPHARLIADASHLNVWDANHADAVSAATDREIEEVLDALDLHLTHSDWRVVHTDPFTPEAFVARLALDGFEEQPAIIQMALRGPVRTSAYVETRPAASDDDWTTVANLVWQDHREGLRTGNAVMSREVSEGVVAGYRAKAPACRFHLTIVEGVAVGYGSFAPGPRGAGIIEDLYPLPA
;
A
#
# COMPACT_ATOMS: atom_id res chain seq x y z
N MET A 1 -12.99 -19.73 -10.31
CA MET A 1 -12.46 -18.37 -10.50
C MET A 1 -12.34 -17.71 -9.14
N THR A 2 -11.19 -17.12 -8.84
CA THR A 2 -11.08 -16.18 -7.72
C THR A 2 -11.86 -14.92 -8.09
N ASP A 3 -12.62 -14.38 -7.15
CA ASP A 3 -13.42 -13.19 -7.39
C ASP A 3 -12.47 -11.97 -7.48
N LEU A 4 -12.31 -11.44 -8.69
CA LEU A 4 -11.43 -10.29 -8.95
C LEU A 4 -11.87 -9.05 -8.15
N HIS A 5 -13.18 -8.88 -7.92
CA HIS A 5 -13.67 -7.79 -7.07
C HIS A 5 -13.20 -7.96 -5.63
N ALA A 6 -13.27 -9.17 -5.07
CA ALA A 6 -12.81 -9.43 -3.71
C ALA A 6 -11.30 -9.15 -3.55
N ILE A 7 -10.48 -9.46 -4.56
CA ILE A 7 -9.04 -9.15 -4.55
C ILE A 7 -8.84 -7.61 -4.54
N ILE A 8 -9.41 -6.92 -5.53
CA ILE A 8 -9.22 -5.47 -5.71
C ILE A 8 -9.75 -4.69 -4.50
N GLU A 9 -10.94 -5.03 -4.03
CA GLU A 9 -11.52 -4.40 -2.83
C GLU A 9 -10.70 -4.68 -1.57
N THR A 10 -10.07 -5.86 -1.46
CA THR A 10 -9.17 -6.15 -0.34
C THR A 10 -7.91 -5.29 -0.38
N SER A 11 -7.29 -5.11 -1.55
CA SER A 11 -6.12 -4.24 -1.67
C SER A 11 -6.46 -2.77 -1.44
N ARG A 12 -7.58 -2.31 -2.00
CA ARG A 12 -8.15 -0.97 -1.78
C ARG A 12 -8.45 -0.72 -0.30
N TRP A 13 -9.04 -1.68 0.40
CA TRP A 13 -9.25 -1.62 1.84
C TRP A 13 -7.92 -1.61 2.60
N HIS A 14 -6.96 -2.45 2.23
CA HIS A 14 -5.66 -2.50 2.91
C HIS A 14 -4.88 -1.18 2.83
N ARG A 15 -4.97 -0.46 1.70
CA ARG A 15 -4.34 0.85 1.52
C ARG A 15 -5.02 1.96 2.32
N GLU A 16 -6.32 1.86 2.56
CA GLU A 16 -7.07 2.91 3.27
C GLU A 16 -6.89 2.86 4.79
N LEU A 17 -6.47 1.71 5.33
CA LEU A 17 -6.29 1.51 6.76
C LEU A 17 -5.35 2.55 7.36
N GLY A 18 -5.82 3.24 8.41
CA GLY A 18 -5.02 4.22 9.15
C GLY A 18 -4.99 5.63 8.55
N HIS A 19 -5.68 5.89 7.43
CA HIS A 19 -5.66 7.18 6.74
C HIS A 19 -7.04 7.88 6.73
N GLU A 20 -7.06 9.18 6.41
CA GLU A 20 -8.32 9.87 6.11
C GLU A 20 -8.83 9.38 4.75
N VAL A 21 -10.10 8.96 4.74
CA VAL A 21 -10.77 8.47 3.53
C VAL A 21 -11.92 9.40 3.19
N ARG A 22 -11.94 9.86 1.94
CA ARG A 22 -13.00 10.68 1.39
C ARG A 22 -13.62 10.01 0.18
N SER A 23 -14.88 9.60 0.32
CA SER A 23 -15.67 9.08 -0.79
C SER A 23 -16.22 10.21 -1.64
N LEU A 24 -15.98 10.14 -2.94
CA LEU A 24 -16.55 11.01 -3.96
C LEU A 24 -17.53 10.20 -4.82
N PRO A 25 -18.37 10.84 -5.66
CA PRO A 25 -19.27 10.11 -6.56
C PRO A 25 -18.55 9.16 -7.52
N HIS A 26 -17.34 9.51 -7.96
CA HIS A 26 -16.61 8.80 -9.02
C HIS A 26 -15.19 8.37 -8.64
N ALA A 27 -14.80 8.50 -7.37
CA ALA A 27 -13.49 8.12 -6.87
C ALA A 27 -13.48 8.06 -5.34
N ARG A 28 -12.36 7.64 -4.78
CA ARG A 28 -12.07 7.79 -3.36
C ARG A 28 -10.68 8.40 -3.21
N LEU A 29 -10.54 9.32 -2.26
CA LEU A 29 -9.27 9.97 -1.94
C LEU A 29 -8.79 9.52 -0.56
N ILE A 30 -7.52 9.19 -0.50
CA ILE A 30 -6.79 8.79 0.70
C ILE A 30 -5.77 9.88 0.98
N ALA A 31 -5.76 10.41 2.20
CA ALA A 31 -4.86 11.49 2.60
C ALA A 31 -4.25 11.27 3.97
N ASP A 32 -2.97 11.61 4.07
CA ASP A 32 -2.22 11.73 5.32
C ASP A 32 -1.26 12.92 5.25
N ALA A 33 -1.74 14.06 5.78
CA ALA A 33 -0.98 15.30 5.82
C ALA A 33 0.23 15.24 6.77
N SER A 34 0.39 14.19 7.59
CA SER A 34 1.59 14.01 8.42
C SER A 34 2.74 13.35 7.65
N HIS A 35 2.48 12.73 6.50
CA HIS A 35 3.46 11.99 5.69
C HIS A 35 3.40 12.41 4.21
N LEU A 36 3.73 13.68 3.95
CA LEU A 36 3.60 14.34 2.63
C LEU A 36 4.29 13.58 1.48
N ASN A 37 5.41 12.91 1.77
CA ASN A 37 6.24 12.22 0.78
C ASN A 37 5.94 10.71 0.67
N VAL A 38 4.92 10.20 1.36
CA VAL A 38 4.50 8.80 1.26
C VAL A 38 3.33 8.72 0.28
N TRP A 39 3.63 8.31 -0.95
CA TRP A 39 2.67 8.22 -2.06
C TRP A 39 1.49 7.30 -1.75
N ASP A 40 1.74 6.14 -1.14
CA ASP A 40 0.71 5.16 -0.79
C ASP A 40 -0.25 5.71 0.29
N ALA A 41 0.14 6.75 1.02
CA ALA A 41 -0.71 7.44 2.01
C ALA A 41 -1.47 8.65 1.44
N ASN A 42 -1.21 9.01 0.18
CA ASN A 42 -1.75 10.21 -0.47
C ASN A 42 -2.08 9.93 -1.93
N HIS A 43 -3.24 9.37 -2.19
CA HIS A 43 -3.63 8.90 -3.52
C HIS A 43 -5.13 8.94 -3.76
N ALA A 44 -5.51 8.76 -5.03
CA ALA A 44 -6.86 8.40 -5.42
C ALA A 44 -6.94 6.93 -5.86
N ASP A 45 -8.06 6.28 -5.56
CA ASP A 45 -8.38 4.96 -6.08
C ASP A 45 -9.88 4.81 -6.33
N ALA A 46 -10.31 3.60 -6.70
CA ALA A 46 -11.72 3.27 -6.97
C ALA A 46 -12.41 4.18 -8.00
N VAL A 47 -11.63 4.68 -8.96
CA VAL A 47 -12.11 5.63 -9.97
C VAL A 47 -13.09 4.97 -10.92
N SER A 48 -14.26 5.61 -11.10
CA SER A 48 -15.33 5.21 -12.00
C SER A 48 -15.77 6.32 -12.96
N ALA A 49 -15.11 7.49 -12.92
CA ALA A 49 -15.36 8.59 -13.84
C ALA A 49 -15.07 8.17 -15.29
N ALA A 50 -16.04 8.35 -16.19
CA ALA A 50 -15.93 7.90 -17.58
C ALA A 50 -16.22 9.01 -18.61
N THR A 51 -16.76 10.14 -18.18
CA THR A 51 -17.02 11.32 -19.03
C THR A 51 -16.09 12.47 -18.65
N ASP A 52 -15.82 13.39 -19.59
CA ASP A 52 -14.90 14.52 -19.37
C ASP A 52 -15.22 15.30 -18.08
N ARG A 53 -16.51 15.60 -17.84
CA ARG A 53 -16.96 16.30 -16.62
C ARG A 53 -16.65 15.51 -15.35
N GLU A 54 -16.92 14.21 -15.34
CA GLU A 54 -16.65 13.37 -14.16
C GLU A 54 -15.15 13.24 -13.90
N ILE A 55 -14.35 13.17 -14.98
CA ILE A 55 -12.90 13.09 -14.88
C ILE A 55 -12.35 14.39 -14.31
N GLU A 56 -12.78 15.54 -14.82
CA GLU A 56 -12.42 16.87 -14.29
C GLU A 56 -12.80 17.01 -12.81
N GLU A 57 -13.99 16.57 -12.41
CA GLU A 57 -14.42 16.59 -11.00
C GLU A 57 -13.49 15.77 -10.09
N VAL A 58 -13.01 14.62 -10.56
CA VAL A 58 -12.06 13.80 -9.80
C VAL A 58 -10.69 14.48 -9.74
N LEU A 59 -10.16 14.98 -10.87
CA LEU A 59 -8.85 15.62 -10.91
C LEU A 59 -8.80 16.91 -10.07
N ASP A 60 -9.83 17.75 -10.14
CA ASP A 60 -9.97 18.95 -9.31
C ASP A 60 -10.03 18.57 -7.81
N ALA A 61 -10.70 17.47 -7.48
CA ALA A 61 -10.76 16.98 -6.10
C ALA A 61 -9.41 16.44 -5.62
N LEU A 62 -8.64 15.75 -6.46
CA LEU A 62 -7.25 15.36 -6.15
C LEU A 62 -6.43 16.60 -5.83
N ASP A 63 -6.49 17.63 -6.67
CA ASP A 63 -5.73 18.85 -6.48
C ASP A 63 -6.09 19.59 -5.20
N LEU A 64 -7.39 19.67 -4.89
CA LEU A 64 -7.88 20.32 -3.68
C LEU A 64 -7.51 19.56 -2.40
N HIS A 65 -7.66 18.24 -2.41
CA HIS A 65 -7.54 17.43 -1.19
C HIS A 65 -6.14 16.90 -0.92
N LEU A 66 -5.27 16.86 -1.94
CA LEU A 66 -3.87 16.49 -1.82
C LEU A 66 -2.93 17.69 -1.98
N THR A 67 -3.42 18.91 -1.72
CA THR A 67 -2.61 20.16 -1.77
C THR A 67 -1.36 20.11 -0.90
N HIS A 68 -1.35 19.31 0.17
CA HIS A 68 -0.19 19.13 1.04
C HIS A 68 0.90 18.24 0.44
N SER A 69 0.57 17.43 -0.56
CA SER A 69 1.50 16.54 -1.25
C SER A 69 1.95 17.17 -2.56
N ASP A 70 3.24 17.06 -2.87
CA ASP A 70 3.79 17.43 -4.18
C ASP A 70 3.41 16.44 -5.28
N TRP A 71 2.82 15.30 -4.90
CA TRP A 71 2.52 14.19 -5.80
C TRP A 71 1.02 14.04 -6.03
N ARG A 72 0.66 13.67 -7.26
CA ARG A 72 -0.69 13.22 -7.62
C ARG A 72 -0.61 11.76 -8.04
N VAL A 73 -1.08 10.89 -7.15
CA VAL A 73 -1.01 9.44 -7.34
C VAL A 73 -2.42 8.91 -7.55
N VAL A 74 -2.59 8.12 -8.61
CA VAL A 74 -3.83 7.39 -8.87
C VAL A 74 -3.50 5.92 -9.00
N HIS A 75 -4.09 5.10 -8.13
CA HIS A 75 -4.06 3.64 -8.32
C HIS A 75 -5.17 3.24 -9.28
N THR A 76 -4.78 2.89 -10.50
CA THR A 76 -5.67 2.29 -11.49
C THR A 76 -5.75 0.78 -11.29
N ASP A 77 -6.87 0.20 -11.70
CA ASP A 77 -7.09 -1.24 -11.68
C ASP A 77 -8.00 -1.67 -12.85
N PRO A 78 -8.28 -2.97 -13.05
CA PRO A 78 -9.08 -3.44 -14.17
C PRO A 78 -10.50 -2.86 -14.29
N PHE A 79 -11.00 -2.14 -13.29
CA PHE A 79 -12.30 -1.49 -13.33
C PHE A 79 -12.22 0.02 -13.57
N THR A 80 -11.03 0.61 -13.62
CA THR A 80 -10.84 2.01 -13.98
C THR A 80 -11.23 2.22 -15.45
N PRO A 81 -12.12 3.17 -15.79
CA PRO A 81 -12.51 3.43 -17.17
C PRO A 81 -11.32 3.83 -18.06
N GLU A 82 -11.26 3.28 -19.27
CA GLU A 82 -10.19 3.57 -20.24
C GLU A 82 -10.08 5.07 -20.55
N ALA A 83 -11.20 5.79 -20.59
CA ALA A 83 -11.24 7.24 -20.79
C ALA A 83 -10.49 8.01 -19.69
N PHE A 84 -10.61 7.57 -18.43
CA PHE A 84 -9.88 8.16 -17.32
C PHE A 84 -8.37 7.93 -17.45
N VAL A 85 -7.98 6.68 -17.76
CA VAL A 85 -6.56 6.32 -17.96
C VAL A 85 -5.95 7.13 -19.13
N ALA A 86 -6.68 7.26 -20.23
CA ALA A 86 -6.27 8.08 -21.36
C ALA A 86 -6.11 9.56 -20.97
N ARG A 87 -7.01 10.10 -20.14
CA ARG A 87 -6.90 11.48 -19.64
C ARG A 87 -5.68 11.68 -18.75
N LEU A 88 -5.36 10.74 -17.85
CA LEU A 88 -4.13 10.80 -17.05
C LEU A 88 -2.88 10.91 -17.94
N ALA A 89 -2.81 10.10 -18.99
CA ALA A 89 -1.67 10.13 -19.92
C ALA A 89 -1.57 11.47 -20.69
N LEU A 90 -2.71 12.06 -21.08
CA LEU A 90 -2.76 13.38 -21.72
C LEU A 90 -2.31 14.50 -20.77
N ASP A 91 -2.66 14.40 -19.49
CA ASP A 91 -2.34 15.38 -18.46
C ASP A 91 -0.92 15.21 -17.88
N GLY A 92 -0.13 14.28 -18.43
CA GLY A 92 1.29 14.12 -18.12
C GLY A 92 1.58 13.26 -16.89
N PHE A 93 0.62 12.46 -16.42
CA PHE A 93 0.90 11.46 -15.39
C PHE A 93 1.87 10.39 -15.92
N GLU A 94 2.83 10.03 -15.10
CA GLU A 94 3.79 8.96 -15.41
C GLU A 94 3.27 7.60 -14.95
N GLU A 95 3.11 6.67 -15.89
CA GLU A 95 2.76 5.29 -15.57
C GLU A 95 3.89 4.59 -14.82
N GLN A 96 3.54 4.02 -13.66
CA GLN A 96 4.45 3.19 -12.86
C GLN A 96 4.35 1.71 -13.28
N PRO A 97 5.40 0.89 -13.05
CA PRO A 97 5.34 -0.54 -13.35
C PRO A 97 4.11 -1.22 -12.75
N ALA A 98 3.42 -2.02 -13.56
CA ALA A 98 2.22 -2.72 -13.13
C ALA A 98 2.52 -3.69 -11.97
N ILE A 99 1.71 -3.60 -10.92
CA ILE A 99 1.79 -4.52 -9.77
C ILE A 99 1.00 -5.79 -10.09
N ILE A 100 1.67 -6.94 -10.05
CA ILE A 100 1.02 -8.24 -10.21
C ILE A 100 0.52 -8.71 -8.84
N GLN A 101 -0.80 -8.78 -8.68
CA GLN A 101 -1.41 -9.34 -7.48
C GLN A 101 -1.55 -10.86 -7.62
N MET A 102 -0.84 -11.59 -6.76
CA MET A 102 -0.91 -13.05 -6.69
C MET A 102 -2.00 -13.49 -5.72
N ALA A 103 -2.93 -14.32 -6.19
CA ALA A 103 -4.01 -14.86 -5.36
C ALA A 103 -3.86 -16.37 -5.15
N LEU A 104 -3.90 -16.80 -3.89
CA LEU A 104 -3.91 -18.20 -3.50
C LEU A 104 -5.28 -18.60 -2.96
N ARG A 105 -5.83 -19.71 -3.44
CA ARG A 105 -7.00 -20.38 -2.84
C ARG A 105 -6.55 -21.68 -2.18
N GLY A 106 -6.90 -21.83 -0.91
CA GLY A 106 -6.56 -23.01 -0.11
C GLY A 106 -5.35 -22.77 0.80
N PRO A 107 -4.85 -23.84 1.46
CA PRO A 107 -3.80 -23.71 2.45
C PRO A 107 -2.44 -23.38 1.81
N VAL A 108 -1.69 -22.48 2.45
CA VAL A 108 -0.25 -22.31 2.20
C VAL A 108 0.46 -23.58 2.70
N ARG A 109 1.37 -24.12 1.88
CA ARG A 109 2.23 -25.24 2.25
C ARG A 109 3.65 -24.73 2.45
N THR A 110 4.28 -25.09 3.55
CA THR A 110 5.69 -24.78 3.82
C THR A 110 6.49 -26.06 4.03
N SER A 111 7.76 -26.06 3.62
CA SER A 111 8.73 -27.12 3.88
C SER A 111 9.61 -26.85 5.10
N ALA A 112 9.58 -25.63 5.65
CA ALA A 112 10.37 -25.21 6.80
C ALA A 112 9.55 -24.34 7.74
N TYR A 113 9.78 -24.50 9.03
CA TYR A 113 9.20 -23.64 10.06
C TYR A 113 10.26 -22.65 10.52
N VAL A 114 9.91 -21.37 10.44
CA VAL A 114 10.65 -20.28 11.07
C VAL A 114 9.74 -19.68 12.12
N GLU A 115 10.31 -19.27 13.25
CA GLU A 115 9.56 -18.62 14.30
C GLU A 115 9.06 -17.26 13.81
N THR A 116 7.79 -16.98 14.05
CA THR A 116 7.19 -15.66 13.78
C THR A 116 6.44 -15.18 15.00
N ARG A 117 6.53 -13.88 15.29
CA ARG A 117 5.76 -13.27 16.38
C ARG A 117 5.19 -11.92 15.95
N PRO A 118 4.01 -11.51 16.47
CA PRO A 118 3.47 -10.18 16.20
C PRO A 118 4.42 -9.08 16.70
N ALA A 119 4.48 -7.97 15.97
CA ALA A 119 5.01 -6.72 16.49
C ALA A 119 3.95 -6.05 17.37
N ALA A 120 4.20 -5.93 18.68
CA ALA A 120 3.22 -5.46 19.64
C ALA A 120 3.74 -4.35 20.57
N SER A 121 5.06 -4.35 20.84
CA SER A 121 5.71 -3.36 21.69
C SER A 121 6.40 -2.27 20.87
N ASP A 122 6.77 -1.15 21.52
CA ASP A 122 7.56 -0.09 20.87
C ASP A 122 8.94 -0.60 20.41
N ASP A 123 9.54 -1.54 21.13
CA ASP A 123 10.80 -2.19 20.73
C ASP A 123 10.63 -3.03 19.46
N ASP A 124 9.48 -3.69 19.30
CA ASP A 124 9.16 -4.41 18.07
C ASP A 124 9.01 -3.46 16.89
N TRP A 125 8.29 -2.36 17.08
CA TRP A 125 8.13 -1.35 16.03
C TRP A 125 9.44 -0.65 15.69
N THR A 126 10.33 -0.48 16.66
CA THR A 126 11.71 -0.02 16.41
C THR A 126 12.48 -1.04 15.56
N THR A 127 12.29 -2.34 15.82
CA THR A 127 12.89 -3.42 15.02
C THR A 127 12.34 -3.43 13.59
N VAL A 128 11.01 -3.32 13.43
CA VAL A 128 10.37 -3.18 12.11
C VAL A 128 10.93 -1.98 11.36
N ALA A 129 11.05 -0.82 12.01
CA ALA A 129 11.60 0.39 11.38
C ALA A 129 13.04 0.19 10.87
N ASN A 130 13.88 -0.50 11.64
CA ASN A 130 15.25 -0.82 11.22
C ASN A 130 15.29 -1.77 10.01
N LEU A 131 14.40 -2.78 9.96
CA LEU A 131 14.31 -3.69 8.83
C LEU A 131 13.75 -3.01 7.58
N VAL A 132 12.72 -2.17 7.70
CA VAL A 132 12.19 -1.36 6.58
C VAL A 132 13.26 -0.42 6.03
N TRP A 133 14.08 0.17 6.91
CA TRP A 133 15.21 0.98 6.47
C TRP A 133 16.25 0.16 5.69
N GLN A 134 16.49 -1.09 6.08
CA GLN A 134 17.39 -1.99 5.34
C GLN A 134 16.80 -2.40 3.99
N ASP A 135 15.50 -2.72 3.91
CA ASP A 135 14.77 -3.00 2.66
C ASP A 135 14.87 -1.81 1.69
N HIS A 136 14.57 -0.59 2.18
CA HIS A 136 14.67 0.61 1.36
C HIS A 136 16.10 0.91 0.89
N ARG A 137 17.12 0.54 1.67
CA ARG A 137 18.53 0.69 1.27
C ARG A 137 18.99 -0.36 0.27
N GLU A 138 18.40 -1.56 0.30
CA GLU A 138 18.62 -2.59 -0.73
C GLU A 138 18.10 -2.12 -2.09
N GLY A 139 17.00 -1.35 -2.09
CA GLY A 139 16.56 -0.56 -3.23
C GLY A 139 15.68 -1.30 -4.23
N LEU A 140 15.58 -2.63 -4.17
CA LEU A 140 14.75 -3.40 -5.10
C LEU A 140 13.27 -2.98 -5.03
N ARG A 141 12.74 -2.79 -3.81
CA ARG A 141 11.35 -2.36 -3.59
C ARG A 141 11.09 -0.91 -4.00
N THR A 142 12.12 -0.07 -4.04
CA THR A 142 12.02 1.37 -4.34
C THR A 142 12.41 1.70 -5.78
N GLY A 143 12.58 0.68 -6.64
CA GLY A 143 13.06 0.90 -8.02
C GLY A 143 14.47 1.48 -8.08
N ASN A 144 15.30 1.18 -7.09
CA ASN A 144 16.64 1.73 -6.83
C ASN A 144 16.65 3.23 -6.47
N ALA A 145 15.49 3.83 -6.16
CA ALA A 145 15.45 5.18 -5.66
C ALA A 145 16.04 5.24 -4.24
N VAL A 146 16.87 6.26 -3.99
CA VAL A 146 17.47 6.51 -2.68
C VAL A 146 16.40 7.10 -1.77
N MET A 147 15.90 6.29 -0.84
CA MET A 147 14.93 6.74 0.16
C MET A 147 15.62 7.45 1.31
N SER A 148 15.00 8.54 1.78
CA SER A 148 15.40 9.16 3.04
C SER A 148 14.90 8.33 4.21
N ARG A 149 15.52 8.50 5.38
CA ARG A 149 15.10 7.81 6.60
C ARG A 149 13.69 8.24 7.02
N GLU A 150 13.38 9.51 6.82
CA GLU A 150 12.07 10.10 7.13
C GLU A 150 10.95 9.43 6.32
N VAL A 151 11.19 9.06 5.05
CA VAL A 151 10.22 8.31 4.24
C VAL A 151 10.01 6.91 4.81
N SER A 152 11.08 6.19 5.18
CA SER A 152 10.95 4.89 5.86
C SER A 152 10.18 4.98 7.16
N GLU A 153 10.43 6.00 7.98
CA GLU A 153 9.73 6.22 9.23
C GLU A 153 8.24 6.52 9.01
N GLY A 154 7.90 7.31 7.97
CA GLY A 154 6.52 7.54 7.58
C GLY A 154 5.79 6.29 7.08
N VAL A 155 6.47 5.44 6.32
CA VAL A 155 5.94 4.13 5.91
C VAL A 155 5.64 3.26 7.14
N VAL A 156 6.55 3.21 8.12
CA VAL A 156 6.36 2.44 9.37
C VAL A 156 5.24 3.03 10.22
N ALA A 157 5.10 4.36 10.26
CA ALA A 157 3.98 5.00 10.93
C ALA A 157 2.64 4.58 10.30
N GLY A 158 2.57 4.53 8.97
CA GLY A 158 1.45 3.96 8.22
C GLY A 158 1.19 2.50 8.61
N TYR A 159 2.21 1.65 8.59
CA TYR A 159 2.10 0.23 9.02
C TYR A 159 1.53 0.08 10.42
N ARG A 160 1.99 0.90 11.37
CA ARG A 160 1.50 0.90 12.75
C ARG A 160 0.05 1.38 12.85
N ALA A 161 -0.34 2.36 12.04
CA ALA A 161 -1.71 2.87 11.98
C ALA A 161 -2.72 1.85 11.42
N LYS A 162 -2.27 0.88 10.61
CA LYS A 162 -3.11 -0.22 10.12
C LYS A 162 -3.50 -1.22 11.22
N ALA A 163 -2.83 -1.22 12.36
CA ALA A 163 -3.16 -2.10 13.49
C ALA A 163 -4.46 -1.64 14.20
N PRO A 164 -5.29 -2.58 14.72
CA PRO A 164 -5.09 -4.03 14.76
C PRO A 164 -5.63 -4.78 13.53
N ALA A 165 -6.17 -4.05 12.54
CA ALA A 165 -6.81 -4.65 11.36
C ALA A 165 -5.80 -5.39 10.46
N CYS A 166 -4.64 -4.79 10.21
CA CYS A 166 -3.48 -5.44 9.62
C CYS A 166 -2.41 -5.68 10.69
N ARG A 167 -1.88 -6.90 10.75
CA ARG A 167 -0.90 -7.30 11.78
C ARG A 167 0.47 -7.52 11.16
N PHE A 168 1.44 -6.74 11.62
CA PHE A 168 2.84 -6.96 11.30
C PHE A 168 3.44 -8.02 12.21
N HIS A 169 4.30 -8.86 11.61
CA HIS A 169 5.01 -9.93 12.28
C HIS A 169 6.50 -9.80 11.98
N LEU A 170 7.31 -10.18 12.97
CA LEU A 170 8.74 -10.36 12.85
C LEU A 170 9.05 -11.84 12.64
N THR A 171 9.97 -12.10 11.73
CA THR A 171 10.54 -13.43 11.46
C THR A 171 11.82 -13.58 12.27
N ILE A 172 11.92 -14.64 13.08
CA ILE A 172 12.98 -14.82 14.07
C ILE A 172 13.84 -16.04 13.73
N VAL A 173 15.16 -15.85 13.70
CA VAL A 173 16.16 -16.92 13.56
C VAL A 173 17.19 -16.76 14.66
N GLU A 174 17.40 -17.82 15.46
CA GLU A 174 18.35 -17.82 16.59
C GLU A 174 18.16 -16.65 17.57
N GLY A 175 16.91 -16.24 17.79
CA GLY A 175 16.55 -15.12 18.67
C GLY A 175 16.70 -13.73 18.06
N VAL A 176 17.11 -13.63 16.80
CA VAL A 176 17.28 -12.36 16.08
C VAL A 176 16.15 -12.17 15.07
N ALA A 177 15.60 -10.96 15.01
CA ALA A 177 14.64 -10.61 13.97
C ALA A 177 15.37 -10.39 12.63
N VAL A 178 15.04 -11.23 11.64
CA VAL A 178 15.69 -11.28 10.32
C VAL A 178 14.73 -10.95 9.18
N GLY A 179 13.51 -10.51 9.49
CA GLY A 179 12.55 -10.12 8.48
C GLY A 179 11.23 -9.66 9.08
N TYR A 180 10.39 -9.06 8.23
CA TYR A 180 9.04 -8.66 8.57
C TYR A 180 8.05 -9.05 7.48
N GLY A 181 6.78 -9.06 7.85
CA GLY A 181 5.66 -9.30 6.96
C GLY A 181 4.37 -8.88 7.60
N SER A 182 3.38 -8.53 6.79
CA SER A 182 2.04 -8.19 7.27
C SER A 182 1.00 -9.16 6.72
N PHE A 183 -0.06 -9.37 7.49
CA PHE A 183 -1.26 -10.00 6.97
C PHE A 183 -2.52 -9.45 7.61
N ALA A 184 -3.62 -9.52 6.87
CA ALA A 184 -4.92 -9.10 7.35
C ALA A 184 -6.05 -9.94 6.73
N PRO A 185 -7.10 -10.30 7.50
CA PRO A 185 -8.36 -10.73 6.92
C PRO A 185 -9.03 -9.52 6.28
N GLY A 186 -9.22 -9.56 4.97
CA GLY A 186 -9.85 -8.50 4.19
C GLY A 186 -11.37 -8.66 4.06
N PRO A 187 -12.01 -7.71 3.38
CA PRO A 187 -13.43 -7.79 3.06
C PRO A 187 -13.74 -8.99 2.14
N ARG A 188 -15.01 -9.41 2.14
CA ARG A 188 -15.56 -10.44 1.22
C ARG A 188 -14.82 -11.79 1.25
N GLY A 189 -14.19 -12.11 2.37
CA GLY A 189 -13.56 -13.41 2.61
C GLY A 189 -12.22 -13.61 1.90
N ALA A 190 -11.66 -12.56 1.28
CA ALA A 190 -10.27 -12.54 0.85
C ALA A 190 -9.38 -11.97 1.97
N GLY A 191 -8.15 -12.44 2.05
CA GLY A 191 -7.13 -11.90 2.95
C GLY A 191 -5.96 -11.36 2.14
N ILE A 192 -5.09 -10.60 2.79
CA ILE A 192 -3.89 -10.03 2.17
C ILE A 192 -2.66 -10.41 2.99
N ILE A 193 -1.57 -10.67 2.27
CA ILE A 193 -0.22 -10.82 2.80
C ILE A 193 0.63 -9.85 1.99
N GLU A 194 1.25 -8.88 2.67
CA GLU A 194 2.02 -7.82 2.03
C GLU A 194 3.26 -7.47 2.85
N ASP A 195 4.06 -6.54 2.31
CA ASP A 195 5.23 -5.98 2.98
C ASP A 195 6.20 -7.05 3.50
N LEU A 196 6.52 -8.01 2.65
CA LEU A 196 7.41 -9.13 2.98
C LEU A 196 8.86 -8.76 2.70
N TYR A 197 9.70 -8.81 3.73
CA TYR A 197 11.14 -8.59 3.61
C TYR A 197 11.92 -9.53 4.52
N PRO A 198 12.79 -10.40 3.97
CA PRO A 198 13.86 -11.06 4.72
C PRO A 198 15.19 -10.32 4.54
N LEU A 199 16.08 -10.44 5.52
CA LEU A 199 17.49 -10.07 5.34
C LEU A 199 18.16 -11.00 4.32
N PRO A 200 19.10 -10.49 3.51
CA PRO A 200 19.98 -11.33 2.72
C PRO A 200 20.76 -12.31 3.60
N ALA A 201 21.01 -13.51 3.06
CA ALA A 201 21.79 -14.57 3.71
C ALA A 201 23.29 -14.29 3.74
#